data_AF-A0A496P2M7-F1
#
_entry.id   AF-A0A496P2M7-F1
#
_cell.length_a   1.000
_cell.length_b   1.000
_cell.length_c   1.000
_cell.angle_alpha   90.00
_cell.angle_beta   90.00
_cell.angle_gamma   90.00
#
_symmetry.space_group_name_H-M   'P 1'
#
loop_
_entity.id
_entity.type
_entity.pdbx_description
1 polymer ?
#
loop_
_entity_poly.entity_id
_entity_poly.type
_entity_poly.pdbx_seq_one_letter_code
_entity_poly.pdbx_strand_id
1 'polypeptide(L)'
;MAMPTAGNDFESRLTIGTGGIVLNTGKAWKSIDVQVDENELKMALSGNTGNKKTKTELEMLLPGFKPKNLGFIDTYKNTPCLYAVKDAEGKIFVIGSLNIGAYIESADATTGKKIDDNSGITMKVTANTKLFLYKGEISLDPAP
;
A
#
# COMPACT_ATOMS: atom_id res chain seq x y z
N MET A 1 3.70 20.23 0.96
CA MET A 1 3.88 19.14 1.94
C MET A 1 5.33 19.15 2.38
N ALA A 2 5.62 19.07 3.69
CA ALA A 2 6.99 19.03 4.20
C ALA A 2 7.58 17.62 4.07
N MET A 3 8.86 17.52 3.71
CA MET A 3 9.56 16.23 3.74
C MET A 3 9.71 15.75 5.20
N PRO A 4 9.49 14.45 5.48
CA PRO A 4 9.82 13.89 6.79
C PRO A 4 11.31 14.09 7.10
N THR A 5 11.61 14.70 8.24
CA THR A 5 12.99 14.85 8.74
C THR A 5 13.26 13.75 9.76
N ALA A 6 14.38 13.04 9.65
CA ALA A 6 14.74 11.95 10.55
C ALA A 6 15.02 12.47 11.97
N GLY A 7 14.42 11.85 13.00
CA GLY A 7 14.82 12.04 14.39
C GLY A 7 16.09 11.25 14.77
N ASN A 8 16.47 11.33 16.04
CA ASN A 8 17.74 10.78 16.54
C ASN A 8 17.73 9.26 16.77
N ASP A 9 16.56 8.61 16.74
CA ASP A 9 16.40 7.18 16.99
C ASP A 9 15.97 6.41 15.73
N PHE A 10 15.97 5.08 15.83
CA PHE A 10 15.60 4.22 14.70
C PHE A 10 14.10 4.27 14.39
N GLU A 11 13.24 4.46 15.41
CA GLU A 11 11.78 4.46 15.25
C GLU A 11 11.29 5.70 14.50
N SER A 12 11.78 6.88 14.89
CA SER A 12 11.43 8.17 14.29
C SER A 12 11.81 8.27 12.82
N ARG A 13 12.79 7.49 12.35
CA ARG A 13 13.17 7.43 10.92
C ARG A 13 12.12 6.79 10.02
N LEU A 14 11.24 5.98 10.60
CA LEU A 14 10.18 5.25 9.89
C LEU A 14 8.78 5.66 10.35
N THR A 15 8.65 6.64 11.24
CA THR A 15 7.37 7.07 11.79
C THR A 15 6.87 8.35 11.14
N ILE A 16 5.62 8.33 10.67
CA ILE A 16 4.87 9.51 10.26
C ILE A 16 3.86 9.81 11.37
N GLY A 17 3.97 11.00 11.97
CA GLY A 17 3.05 11.47 13.01
C GLY A 17 1.65 11.78 12.49
N THR A 18 0.72 12.02 13.41
CA THR A 18 -0.65 12.46 13.11
C THR A 18 -0.63 13.72 12.24
N GLY A 19 -1.43 13.74 11.17
CA GLY A 19 -1.45 14.84 10.19
C GLY A 19 -0.27 14.84 9.21
N GLY A 20 0.64 13.86 9.27
CA GLY A 20 1.75 13.73 8.34
C GLY A 20 1.34 13.29 6.93
N ILE A 21 0.10 12.80 6.76
CA ILE A 21 -0.53 12.58 5.46
C ILE A 21 -1.71 13.55 5.33
N VAL A 22 -1.60 14.47 4.37
CA VAL A 22 -2.66 15.44 4.05
C VAL A 22 -3.12 15.18 2.63
N LEU A 23 -4.38 14.75 2.48
CA LEU A 23 -5.00 14.55 1.18
C LEU A 23 -5.43 15.90 0.60
N ASN A 24 -5.42 16.02 -0.74
CA ASN A 24 -5.97 17.20 -1.41
C ASN A 24 -7.48 17.32 -1.12
N THR A 25 -7.99 18.54 -1.04
CA THR A 25 -9.43 18.82 -0.83
C THR A 25 -10.31 17.98 -1.76
N GLY A 26 -11.35 17.37 -1.18
CA GLY A 26 -12.28 16.48 -1.89
C GLY A 26 -11.77 15.05 -2.14
N LYS A 27 -10.52 14.73 -1.79
CA LYS A 27 -10.00 13.36 -1.80
C LYS A 27 -10.20 12.71 -0.44
N ALA A 28 -10.42 11.40 -0.44
CA ALA A 28 -10.60 10.60 0.76
C ALA A 28 -9.83 9.29 0.62
N TRP A 29 -9.53 8.65 1.75
CA TRP A 29 -9.15 7.25 1.72
C TRP A 29 -10.32 6.40 1.21
N LYS A 30 -9.98 5.27 0.59
CA LYS A 30 -10.93 4.24 0.20
C LYS A 30 -10.42 2.91 0.76
N SER A 31 -11.34 2.08 1.20
CA SER A 31 -11.05 0.74 1.68
C SER A 31 -11.32 -0.29 0.59
N ILE A 32 -10.51 -1.36 0.62
CA ILE A 32 -10.72 -2.57 -0.14
C ILE A 32 -10.53 -3.75 0.80
N ASP A 33 -11.44 -4.70 0.74
CA ASP A 33 -11.34 -5.92 1.53
C ASP A 33 -10.35 -6.87 0.85
N VAL A 34 -9.51 -7.49 1.66
CA VAL A 34 -8.50 -8.45 1.22
C VAL A 34 -8.74 -9.79 1.92
N GLN A 35 -8.39 -10.88 1.25
CA GLN A 35 -8.53 -12.22 1.80
C GLN A 35 -7.53 -12.40 2.94
N VAL A 36 -8.01 -12.76 4.13
CA VAL A 36 -7.14 -13.01 5.30
C VAL A 36 -6.16 -14.15 4.98
N ASP A 37 -4.94 -14.08 5.53
CA ASP A 37 -3.83 -15.03 5.35
C ASP A 37 -3.21 -15.10 3.93
N GLU A 38 -3.76 -14.38 2.95
CA GLU A 38 -3.30 -14.35 1.55
C GLU A 38 -2.65 -13.00 1.18
N ASN A 39 -2.01 -12.33 2.15
CA ASN A 39 -1.34 -11.05 1.92
C ASN A 39 0.02 -11.00 2.60
N GLU A 40 0.98 -10.33 1.97
CA GLU A 40 2.33 -10.11 2.49
C GLU A 40 2.74 -8.65 2.29
N LEU A 41 3.25 -8.02 3.35
CA LEU A 41 3.93 -6.73 3.28
C LEU A 41 5.42 -6.92 3.49
N LYS A 42 6.22 -6.55 2.49
CA LYS A 42 7.67 -6.79 2.46
C LYS A 42 8.45 -5.51 2.23
N MET A 43 9.57 -5.40 2.93
CA MET A 43 10.59 -4.40 2.66
C MET A 43 11.86 -5.11 2.21
N ALA A 44 12.36 -4.74 1.03
CA ALA A 44 13.58 -5.27 0.45
C ALA A 44 14.62 -4.17 0.25
N LEU A 45 15.90 -4.56 0.27
CA LEU A 45 17.01 -3.70 -0.15
C LEU A 45 17.51 -4.18 -1.51
N SER A 46 17.58 -3.28 -2.48
CA SER A 46 18.06 -3.56 -3.82
C SER A 46 19.21 -2.63 -4.20
N GLY A 47 20.08 -3.06 -5.10
CA GLY A 47 21.25 -2.31 -5.55
C GLY A 47 22.59 -2.78 -4.97
N ASN A 48 23.67 -2.17 -5.45
CA ASN A 48 25.04 -2.59 -5.15
C ASN A 48 25.49 -2.17 -3.75
N THR A 49 26.53 -2.81 -3.23
CA THR A 49 27.20 -2.40 -1.98
C THR A 49 27.57 -0.92 -2.05
N GLY A 50 27.15 -0.13 -1.05
CA GLY A 50 27.32 1.33 -1.02
C GLY A 50 26.22 2.14 -1.71
N ASN A 51 25.30 1.50 -2.46
CA ASN A 51 24.18 2.15 -3.15
C ASN A 51 22.87 1.35 -3.02
N LYS A 52 22.61 0.82 -1.82
CA LYS A 52 21.36 0.11 -1.54
C LYS A 52 20.21 1.10 -1.45
N LYS A 53 19.11 0.80 -2.12
CA LYS A 53 17.83 1.49 -2.05
C LYS A 53 16.80 0.57 -1.42
N THR A 54 15.79 1.18 -0.80
CA THR A 54 14.67 0.44 -0.23
C THR A 54 13.56 0.31 -1.28
N LYS A 55 13.04 -0.91 -1.44
CA LYS A 55 11.82 -1.21 -2.19
C LYS A 55 10.81 -1.79 -1.20
N THR A 56 9.57 -1.32 -1.27
CA THR A 56 8.44 -1.87 -0.54
C THR A 56 7.51 -2.58 -1.51
N GLU A 57 7.02 -3.74 -1.10
CA GLU A 57 6.14 -4.59 -1.88
C GLU A 57 4.97 -5.04 -1.00
N LEU A 58 3.75 -4.89 -1.50
CA LEU A 58 2.53 -5.42 -0.89
C LEU A 58 1.90 -6.38 -1.89
N GLU A 59 1.81 -7.63 -1.49
CA GLU A 59 1.05 -8.65 -2.22
C GLU A 59 -0.25 -8.89 -1.48
N MET A 60 -1.36 -8.88 -2.20
CA MET A 60 -2.69 -9.02 -1.62
C MET A 60 -3.66 -9.71 -2.58
N LEU A 61 -4.54 -10.53 -2.00
CA LEU A 61 -5.62 -11.17 -2.74
C LEU A 61 -6.94 -10.44 -2.51
N LEU A 62 -7.50 -9.88 -3.57
CA LEU A 62 -8.85 -9.29 -3.56
C LEU A 62 -9.85 -10.43 -3.80
N PRO A 63 -10.76 -10.73 -2.85
CA PRO A 63 -11.66 -11.87 -2.97
C PRO A 63 -12.75 -11.62 -4.01
N GLY A 64 -12.96 -12.65 -4.84
CA GLY A 64 -14.00 -12.72 -5.86
C GLY A 64 -13.62 -12.10 -7.20
N PHE A 65 -13.86 -12.87 -8.26
CA PHE A 65 -13.82 -12.38 -9.64
C PHE A 65 -15.05 -11.52 -9.94
N LYS A 66 -15.07 -10.27 -9.45
CA LYS A 66 -16.22 -9.36 -9.52
C LYS A 66 -15.90 -8.10 -10.31
N PRO A 67 -16.87 -7.52 -11.06
CA PRO A 67 -16.65 -6.31 -11.86
C PRO A 67 -16.06 -5.12 -11.08
N LYS A 68 -16.42 -4.97 -9.80
CA LYS A 68 -15.86 -3.92 -8.92
C LYS A 68 -14.34 -4.03 -8.77
N ASN A 69 -13.83 -5.25 -8.53
CA ASN A 69 -12.40 -5.49 -8.34
C ASN A 69 -11.65 -5.34 -9.67
N LEU A 70 -12.23 -5.83 -10.76
CA LEU A 70 -11.67 -5.67 -12.11
C LEU A 70 -11.59 -4.19 -12.51
N GLY A 71 -12.65 -3.42 -12.25
CA GLY A 71 -12.68 -1.98 -12.51
C GLY A 71 -11.70 -1.19 -11.66
N PHE A 72 -11.46 -1.60 -10.41
CA PHE A 72 -10.40 -1.03 -9.57
C PHE A 72 -9.02 -1.19 -10.23
N ILE A 73 -8.66 -2.41 -10.65
CA ILE A 73 -7.39 -2.64 -11.35
C ILE A 73 -7.32 -1.82 -12.65
N ASP A 74 -8.38 -1.83 -13.45
CA ASP A 74 -8.41 -1.10 -14.72
C ASP A 74 -8.18 0.41 -14.54
N THR A 75 -8.78 0.98 -13.50
CA THR A 75 -8.68 2.41 -13.16
C THR A 75 -7.30 2.78 -12.63
N TYR A 76 -6.71 1.93 -11.78
CA TYR A 76 -5.51 2.28 -11.01
C TYR A 76 -4.21 1.62 -11.49
N LYS A 77 -4.25 0.74 -12.51
CA LYS A 77 -3.07 0.02 -13.03
C LYS A 77 -1.85 0.91 -13.34
N ASN A 78 -2.09 2.14 -13.81
CA ASN A 78 -1.04 3.11 -14.16
C ASN A 78 -1.07 4.38 -13.30
N THR A 79 -1.89 4.39 -12.24
CA THR A 79 -2.09 5.58 -11.41
C THR A 79 -1.25 5.46 -10.14
N PRO A 80 -0.34 6.40 -9.85
CA PRO A 80 0.40 6.39 -8.58
C PRO A 80 -0.58 6.57 -7.43
N CYS A 81 -0.49 5.69 -6.43
CA CYS A 81 -1.33 5.73 -5.25
C CYS A 81 -0.52 5.66 -3.96
N LEU A 82 -1.17 6.01 -2.86
CA LEU A 82 -0.69 5.81 -1.51
C LEU A 82 -1.56 4.70 -0.89
N TYR A 83 -0.93 3.63 -0.41
CA TYR A 83 -1.64 2.51 0.21
C TYR A 83 -1.36 2.50 1.71
N ALA A 84 -2.39 2.25 2.50
CA ALA A 84 -2.30 2.06 3.94
C ALA A 84 -2.79 0.66 4.28
N VAL A 85 -1.98 -0.10 5.00
CA VAL A 85 -2.25 -1.48 5.41
C VAL A 85 -2.19 -1.57 6.91
N LYS A 86 -3.20 -2.18 7.52
CA LYS A 86 -3.24 -2.43 8.96
C LYS A 86 -2.65 -3.80 9.24
N ASP A 87 -1.68 -3.89 10.14
CA ASP A 87 -1.13 -5.18 10.60
C ASP A 87 -2.06 -5.84 11.64
N ALA A 88 -1.68 -7.04 12.09
CA ALA A 88 -2.43 -7.79 13.10
C ALA A 88 -2.48 -7.10 14.48
N GLU A 89 -1.50 -6.25 14.80
CA GLU A 89 -1.47 -5.44 16.03
C GLU A 89 -2.27 -4.13 15.88
N GLY A 90 -2.79 -3.86 14.70
CA GLY A 90 -3.54 -2.67 14.36
C GLY A 90 -2.73 -1.44 13.99
N LYS A 91 -1.41 -1.57 13.85
CA LYS A 91 -0.51 -0.52 13.35
C LYS A 91 -0.73 -0.33 11.86
N ILE A 92 -0.66 0.93 11.42
CA ILE A 92 -0.89 1.28 10.01
C ILE A 92 0.47 1.48 9.35
N PHE A 93 0.78 0.66 8.36
CA PHE A 93 1.92 0.85 7.49
C PHE A 93 1.50 1.47 6.17
N VAL A 94 2.32 2.40 5.68
CA VAL A 94 2.04 3.16 4.46
C VAL A 94 3.10 2.90 3.40
N ILE A 95 2.64 2.71 2.18
CA ILE A 95 3.43 2.40 0.99
C ILE A 95 3.23 3.48 -0.04
N GLY A 96 4.33 4.03 -0.54
CA GLY A 96 4.34 5.19 -1.42
C GLY A 96 4.46 6.51 -0.67
N SER A 97 4.55 7.59 -1.44
CA SER A 97 4.69 8.96 -0.95
C SER A 97 4.22 9.94 -2.02
N LEU A 98 4.16 11.23 -1.70
CA LEU A 98 3.85 12.27 -2.68
C LEU A 98 4.81 12.25 -3.89
N ASN A 99 6.11 12.08 -3.64
CA ASN A 99 7.14 12.19 -4.68
C ASN A 99 7.34 10.88 -5.44
N ILE A 100 7.14 9.75 -4.77
CA ILE A 100 7.28 8.40 -5.32
C ILE A 100 6.06 7.61 -4.88
N GLY A 101 5.03 7.60 -5.73
CA GLY A 101 3.82 6.83 -5.52
C GLY A 101 4.08 5.32 -5.64
N ALA A 102 3.15 4.54 -5.08
CA ALA A 102 3.12 3.10 -5.28
C ALA A 102 2.31 2.76 -6.53
N TYR A 103 2.76 1.75 -7.27
CA TYR A 103 2.15 1.29 -8.51
C TYR A 103 1.78 -0.18 -8.40
N ILE A 104 0.73 -0.57 -9.14
CA ILE A 104 0.40 -1.99 -9.34
C ILE A 104 1.48 -2.56 -10.29
N GLU A 105 2.32 -3.45 -9.77
CA GLU A 105 3.37 -4.16 -10.53
C GLU A 105 2.76 -5.33 -11.30
N SER A 106 1.83 -6.07 -10.67
CA SER A 106 1.07 -7.15 -11.31
C SER A 106 -0.34 -7.27 -10.73
N ALA A 107 -1.26 -7.80 -11.54
CA ALA A 107 -2.61 -8.13 -11.11
C ALA A 107 -3.14 -9.32 -11.94
N ASP A 108 -3.26 -10.48 -11.30
CA ASP A 108 -3.67 -11.73 -11.92
C ASP A 108 -5.06 -12.12 -11.43
N ALA A 109 -6.05 -11.98 -12.32
CA ALA A 109 -7.45 -12.28 -12.02
C ALA A 109 -7.82 -13.70 -12.48
N THR A 110 -8.40 -14.49 -11.58
CA THR A 110 -8.80 -15.88 -11.84
C THR A 110 -10.15 -16.20 -11.20
N THR A 111 -10.94 -17.07 -11.84
CA THR A 111 -12.18 -17.59 -11.26
C THR A 111 -11.94 -18.77 -10.32
N GLY A 112 -10.71 -19.27 -10.23
CA GLY A 112 -10.39 -20.57 -9.64
C GLY A 112 -10.66 -21.72 -10.62
N LYS A 113 -9.85 -22.78 -10.57
CA LYS A 113 -10.00 -23.98 -11.42
C LYS A 113 -10.42 -25.20 -10.61
N LYS A 114 -9.87 -25.34 -9.40
CA LYS A 114 -10.19 -26.39 -8.43
C LYS A 114 -11.15 -25.88 -7.37
N ILE A 115 -11.73 -26.81 -6.62
CA ILE A 115 -12.67 -26.50 -5.53
C ILE A 115 -11.99 -25.67 -4.42
N ASP A 116 -10.69 -25.87 -4.20
CA ASP A 116 -9.89 -25.18 -3.19
C ASP A 116 -9.16 -23.95 -3.75
N ASP A 117 -9.30 -23.64 -5.04
CA ASP A 117 -8.65 -22.47 -5.62
C ASP A 117 -9.43 -21.20 -5.25
N ASN A 118 -8.69 -20.16 -4.85
CA ASN A 118 -9.28 -18.85 -4.61
C ASN A 118 -9.76 -18.22 -5.93
N SER A 119 -11.02 -17.77 -5.94
CA SER A 119 -11.57 -16.88 -6.97
C SER A 119 -11.28 -15.44 -6.58
N GLY A 120 -10.59 -14.66 -7.40
CA GLY A 120 -10.15 -13.32 -7.01
C GLY A 120 -9.11 -12.70 -7.92
N ILE A 121 -8.45 -11.67 -7.40
CA ILE A 121 -7.32 -11.00 -8.06
C ILE A 121 -6.14 -10.97 -7.11
N THR A 122 -5.06 -11.66 -7.47
CA THR A 122 -3.78 -11.52 -6.77
C THR A 122 -3.08 -10.30 -7.34
N MET A 123 -2.89 -9.29 -6.51
CA MET A 123 -2.30 -8.02 -6.91
C MET A 123 -1.02 -7.77 -6.13
N LYS A 124 0.01 -7.30 -6.85
CA LYS A 124 1.26 -6.82 -6.25
C LYS A 124 1.40 -5.32 -6.47
N VAL A 125 1.59 -4.59 -5.38
CA VAL A 125 1.85 -3.16 -5.36
C VAL A 125 3.30 -2.92 -4.94
N THR A 126 4.01 -2.04 -5.62
CA THR A 126 5.39 -1.71 -5.26
C THR A 126 5.67 -0.21 -5.24
N ALA A 127 6.60 0.19 -4.38
CA ALA A 127 7.16 1.52 -4.37
C ALA A 127 8.66 1.48 -4.07
N ASN A 128 9.44 2.34 -4.74
CA ASN A 128 10.86 2.54 -4.44
C ASN A 128 11.04 3.51 -3.26
N THR A 129 10.34 3.21 -2.17
CA THR A 129 10.31 4.01 -0.93
C THR A 129 10.49 3.09 0.27
N LYS A 130 10.86 3.69 1.41
CA LYS A 130 10.87 3.01 2.70
C LYS A 130 9.44 2.75 3.16
N LEU A 131 9.27 1.73 3.99
CA LEU A 131 8.01 1.50 4.68
C LEU A 131 7.88 2.48 5.84
N PHE A 132 6.73 3.13 5.98
CA PHE A 132 6.47 4.05 7.08
C PHE A 132 5.35 3.53 7.99
N LEU A 133 5.55 3.63 9.30
CA LEU A 133 4.51 3.50 10.31
C LEU A 133 3.78 4.84 10.42
N TYR A 134 2.47 4.84 10.19
CA TYR A 134 1.62 6.02 10.33
C TYR A 134 0.87 5.98 11.67
N LYS A 135 1.06 7.02 12.49
CA LYS A 135 0.41 7.18 13.81
C LYS A 135 -0.91 7.96 13.76
N GLY A 136 -1.33 8.45 12.59
CA GLY A 136 -2.61 9.14 12.42
C GLY A 136 -3.76 8.18 12.07
N GLU A 137 -4.93 8.76 11.83
CA GLU A 137 -6.14 8.02 11.51
C GLU A 137 -6.41 7.96 9.99
N ILE A 138 -7.10 6.91 9.56
CA ILE A 138 -7.59 6.75 8.19
C ILE A 138 -9.06 7.14 8.16
N SER A 139 -9.37 8.32 7.62
CA SER A 139 -10.75 8.77 7.42
C SER A 139 -11.21 8.53 5.99
N LEU A 140 -12.42 8.00 5.85
CA LEU A 140 -13.09 7.81 4.56
C LEU A 140 -13.89 9.05 4.12
N ASP A 141 -13.97 10.06 4.99
CA ASP A 141 -14.57 11.33 4.67
C ASP A 141 -13.64 12.16 3.77
N PRO A 142 -14.20 12.97 2.85
CA PRO A 142 -13.40 13.87 2.04
C PRO A 142 -12.59 14.83 2.90
N ALA A 143 -11.33 15.02 2.53
CA ALA A 143 -10.50 16.06 3.13
C ALA A 143 -11.13 17.44 2.88
N PRO A 144 -11.16 18.31 3.91
CA PRO A 144 -11.78 19.62 3.85
C PRO A 144 -11.11 20.58 2.86
#